data_AF-A0A8S1MBA5-F1
#
_entry.id   AF-A0A8S1MBA5-F1
#
_cell.length_a   1.000
_cell.length_b   1.000
_cell.length_c   1.000
_cell.angle_alpha   90.00
_cell.angle_beta   90.00
_cell.angle_gamma   90.00
#
_symmetry.space_group_name_H-M   'P 1'
#
loop_
_entity.id
_entity.type
_entity.pdbx_description
1 polymer ?
#
loop_
_entity_poly.entity_id
_entity_poly.type
_entity_poly.pdbx_seq_one_letter_code
_entity_poly.pdbx_strand_id
1 'polypeptide(L)'
;MQERNTHYCSNCQITIPNDQEYQAHYRSDFHRYNIRRRLMNLESVSFEIFQKKFLESQSNTSCSSSQAQTYSCTTCKKNFFSSGTYSQHLNSAKHKQVLKDNRKNSDSLEKKQIQNLPEQCLFCEYTYETVEQVYNHMNTDHGFFIREKDSLVDMKGLIECLRNIIEKQFYCLSCPSIFASSDSAKQHMLDKGHCFMPNEHYDELCHFYDFTEKIKKLLQLDEIPELSELSFEEILELDSLKSDSRISEFEVVEQTPEQQARRAQLMHYIDIINQNRAKVLPNGELQLPNGKILGHRSLKQFYDQSHVVPLPQKNNHLPLQYQTQEAIKNVGNDSI
;
A
#
# COMPACT_ATOMS: atom_id res chain seq x y z
N MET A 1 -35.72 -29.82 0.77
CA MET A 1 -34.43 -30.44 1.14
C MET A 1 -33.36 -29.57 0.52
N GLN A 2 -32.64 -28.76 1.31
CA GLN A 2 -31.54 -27.95 0.78
C GLN A 2 -30.32 -28.87 0.60
N GLU A 3 -29.81 -28.93 -0.63
CA GLU A 3 -28.62 -29.71 -0.98
C GLU A 3 -27.41 -29.13 -0.24
N ARG A 4 -26.75 -29.97 0.58
CA ARG A 4 -25.52 -29.59 1.28
C ARG A 4 -24.37 -29.64 0.26
N ASN A 5 -23.96 -28.47 -0.20
CA ASN A 5 -22.88 -28.33 -1.17
C ASN A 5 -21.53 -28.42 -0.43
N THR A 6 -20.82 -29.52 -0.62
CA THR A 6 -19.50 -29.76 0.01
C THR A 6 -18.38 -29.28 -0.90
N HIS A 7 -17.39 -28.57 -0.35
CA HIS A 7 -16.26 -28.01 -1.08
C HIS A 7 -14.94 -28.59 -0.61
N TYR A 8 -14.01 -28.82 -1.54
CA TYR A 8 -12.67 -29.33 -1.21
C TYR A 8 -11.60 -28.27 -1.48
N CYS A 9 -10.73 -28.05 -0.50
CA CYS A 9 -9.59 -27.16 -0.64
C CYS A 9 -8.31 -27.95 -0.92
N SER A 10 -7.78 -27.83 -2.14
CA SER A 10 -6.52 -28.49 -2.52
C SER A 10 -5.32 -27.98 -1.74
N ASN A 11 -5.32 -26.71 -1.28
CA ASN A 11 -4.23 -26.07 -0.53
C ASN A 11 -4.11 -26.54 0.92
N CYS A 12 -5.25 -26.86 1.54
CA CYS A 12 -5.30 -27.30 2.94
C CYS A 12 -5.61 -28.79 3.08
N GLN A 13 -5.95 -29.47 1.98
CA GLN A 13 -6.33 -30.88 1.94
C GLN A 13 -7.52 -31.21 2.87
N ILE A 14 -8.47 -30.27 2.99
CA ILE A 14 -9.67 -30.44 3.83
C ILE A 14 -10.95 -30.34 3.00
N THR A 15 -11.97 -31.06 3.44
CA THR A 15 -13.34 -30.99 2.90
C THR A 15 -14.20 -30.14 3.84
N ILE A 16 -14.88 -29.16 3.28
CA ILE A 16 -15.67 -28.15 3.98
C ILE A 16 -17.14 -28.38 3.62
N PRO A 17 -18.03 -28.55 4.60
CA PRO A 17 -19.39 -29.01 4.33
C PRO A 17 -20.36 -27.92 3.84
N ASN A 18 -20.03 -26.64 4.03
CA ASN A 18 -20.93 -25.51 3.81
C ASN A 18 -20.26 -24.37 3.00
N ASP A 19 -21.03 -23.69 2.13
CA ASP A 19 -20.56 -22.54 1.33
C ASP A 19 -20.06 -21.38 2.20
N GLN A 20 -20.76 -21.10 3.31
CA GLN A 20 -20.37 -20.03 4.24
C GLN A 20 -19.03 -20.34 4.93
N GLU A 21 -18.81 -21.60 5.30
CA GLU A 21 -17.55 -22.06 5.89
C GLU A 21 -16.42 -22.10 4.84
N TYR A 22 -16.75 -22.37 3.58
CA TYR A 22 -15.80 -22.32 2.47
C TYR A 22 -15.25 -20.89 2.27
N GLN A 23 -16.13 -19.88 2.27
CA GLN A 23 -15.70 -18.48 2.19
C GLN A 23 -14.89 -18.05 3.42
N ALA A 24 -15.29 -18.50 4.62
CA ALA A 24 -14.54 -18.23 5.85
C ALA A 24 -13.16 -18.90 5.83
N HIS A 25 -13.05 -20.13 5.31
CA HIS A 25 -11.79 -20.85 5.18
C HIS A 25 -10.78 -20.11 4.30
N TYR A 26 -11.19 -19.58 3.14
CA TYR A 26 -10.30 -18.82 2.26
C TYR A 26 -9.75 -17.54 2.90
N ARG A 27 -10.48 -16.98 3.87
CA ARG A 27 -10.04 -15.80 4.65
C ARG A 27 -9.24 -16.17 5.91
N SER A 28 -9.24 -17.45 6.31
CA SER A 28 -8.58 -17.91 7.53
C SER A 28 -7.05 -17.86 7.42
N ASP A 29 -6.38 -17.63 8.55
CA ASP A 29 -4.92 -17.61 8.62
C ASP A 29 -4.28 -18.97 8.31
N PHE A 30 -5.00 -20.07 8.60
CA PHE A 30 -4.59 -21.42 8.23
C PHE A 30 -4.44 -21.59 6.72
N HIS A 31 -5.43 -21.11 5.94
CA HIS A 31 -5.40 -21.18 4.50
C HIS A 31 -4.28 -20.33 3.89
N ARG A 32 -4.14 -19.09 4.37
CA ARG A 32 -3.05 -18.19 3.98
C ARG A 32 -1.67 -18.74 4.33
N TYR A 33 -1.54 -19.42 5.47
CA TYR A 33 -0.29 -20.06 5.89
C TYR A 33 0.10 -21.21 4.97
N ASN A 34 -0.84 -22.10 4.62
CA ASN A 34 -0.57 -23.21 3.72
C ASN A 34 -0.30 -22.76 2.26
N ILE A 35 -0.93 -21.68 1.79
CA ILE A 35 -0.59 -21.04 0.51
C ILE A 35 0.86 -20.55 0.52
N ARG A 36 1.26 -19.79 1.54
CA ARG A 36 2.65 -19.28 1.67
C ARG A 36 3.69 -20.40 1.68
N ARG A 37 3.37 -21.53 2.32
CA ARG A 37 4.25 -22.71 2.32
C ARG A 37 4.42 -23.29 0.92
N ARG A 38 3.34 -23.42 0.15
CA ARG A 38 3.43 -23.94 -1.23
C ARG A 38 4.20 -23.04 -2.17
N LEU A 39 4.07 -21.71 -2.02
CA LEU A 39 4.88 -20.76 -2.78
C LEU A 39 6.39 -20.94 -2.52
N MET A 40 6.76 -21.45 -1.35
CA MET A 40 8.13 -21.79 -0.97
C MET A 40 8.50 -23.26 -1.24
N ASN A 41 7.71 -23.99 -2.05
CA ASN A 41 7.86 -25.43 -2.32
C ASN A 41 7.84 -26.32 -1.07
N LEU A 42 7.16 -25.88 0.00
CA LEU A 42 6.98 -26.65 1.23
C LEU A 42 5.59 -27.28 1.26
N GLU A 43 5.50 -28.49 1.82
CA GLU A 43 4.23 -29.20 1.98
C GLU A 43 3.25 -28.45 2.90
N SER A 44 1.97 -28.58 2.59
CA SER A 44 0.86 -28.06 3.40
C SER A 44 0.84 -28.76 4.75
N VAL A 45 0.55 -27.98 5.79
CA VAL A 45 0.59 -28.41 7.19
C VAL A 45 -0.85 -28.64 7.68
N SER A 46 -1.03 -29.63 8.55
CA SER A 46 -2.34 -29.93 9.15
C SER A 46 -2.77 -28.84 10.14
N PHE A 47 -4.08 -28.79 10.42
CA PHE A 47 -4.64 -27.81 11.35
C PHE A 47 -4.03 -27.90 12.77
N GLU A 48 -3.77 -29.12 13.24
CA GLU A 48 -3.17 -29.37 14.57
C GLU A 48 -1.75 -28.79 14.69
N ILE A 49 -0.92 -28.98 13.66
CA ILE A 49 0.45 -28.46 13.65
C ILE A 49 0.43 -26.93 13.50
N PHE A 50 -0.49 -26.39 12.70
CA PHE A 50 -0.69 -24.94 12.59
C PHE A 50 -1.08 -24.33 13.94
N GLN A 51 -2.04 -24.93 14.65
CA GLN A 51 -2.47 -24.46 15.96
C GLN A 51 -1.34 -24.54 16.99
N LYS A 52 -0.56 -25.63 17.00
CA LYS A 52 0.59 -25.77 17.89
C LYS A 52 1.65 -24.68 17.65
N LYS A 53 2.00 -24.42 16.40
CA LYS A 53 2.96 -23.35 16.03
C LYS A 53 2.42 -21.95 16.32
N PHE A 54 1.12 -21.75 16.16
CA PHE A 54 0.45 -20.50 16.48
C PHE A 54 0.44 -20.23 17.99
N LEU A 55 0.24 -21.26 18.82
CA LEU A 55 0.33 -21.17 20.28
C LEU A 55 1.77 -20.97 20.76
N GLU A 56 2.74 -21.68 20.17
CA GLU A 56 4.17 -21.49 20.46
C GLU A 56 4.66 -20.08 20.10
N SER A 57 4.15 -19.50 19.00
CA SER A 57 4.41 -18.12 18.62
C SER A 57 3.79 -17.11 19.60
N GLN A 58 2.63 -17.41 20.20
CA GLN A 58 2.02 -16.55 21.22
C GLN A 58 2.73 -16.64 22.56
N SER A 59 3.13 -17.84 23.02
CA SER A 59 3.85 -18.02 24.29
C SER A 59 5.26 -17.41 24.27
N ASN A 60 5.90 -17.34 23.11
CA ASN A 60 7.21 -16.70 22.95
C ASN A 60 7.17 -15.15 23.03
N THR A 61 5.98 -14.56 23.22
CA THR A 61 5.80 -13.11 23.43
C THR A 61 5.84 -12.72 24.92
N SER A 62 6.11 -13.68 25.81
CA SER A 62 6.26 -13.44 27.25
C SER A 62 7.37 -14.30 27.84
N CYS A 63 8.39 -13.64 28.39
CA CYS A 63 9.52 -14.18 29.15
C CYS A 63 10.72 -14.78 28.40
N SER A 64 11.75 -13.93 28.31
CA SER A 64 13.17 -14.28 28.30
C SER A 64 13.55 -15.25 29.43
N SER A 65 14.32 -16.29 29.11
CA SER A 65 15.31 -16.81 30.05
C SER A 65 16.51 -17.48 29.35
N SER A 66 17.67 -16.85 29.56
CA SER A 66 19.01 -17.43 29.70
C SER A 66 19.68 -18.11 28.50
N GLN A 67 20.09 -17.29 27.51
CA GLN A 67 21.40 -17.46 26.90
C GLN A 67 22.16 -16.14 27.02
N ALA A 68 23.37 -16.18 27.57
CA ALA A 68 24.20 -14.99 27.76
C ALA A 68 24.43 -14.31 26.40
N GLN A 69 23.78 -13.16 26.19
CA GLN A 69 23.99 -12.35 24.99
C GLN A 69 25.43 -11.85 25.00
N THR A 70 26.22 -12.39 24.08
CA THR A 70 27.58 -11.95 23.80
C THR A 70 27.54 -10.97 22.64
N TYR A 71 28.02 -9.76 22.89
CA TYR A 71 28.07 -8.67 21.92
C TYR A 71 29.47 -8.63 21.31
N SER A 72 29.61 -8.87 20.01
CA SER A 72 30.90 -8.87 19.32
C SER A 72 31.03 -7.73 18.32
N CYS A 73 32.15 -7.02 18.36
CA CYS A 73 32.45 -5.97 17.39
C CYS A 73 33.17 -6.58 16.19
N THR A 74 32.56 -6.56 15.00
CA THR A 74 33.13 -7.10 13.76
C THR A 74 34.37 -6.34 13.29
N THR A 75 34.45 -5.04 13.55
CA THR A 75 35.58 -4.18 13.18
C THR A 75 36.80 -4.37 14.08
N CYS A 76 36.60 -4.65 15.37
CA CYS A 76 37.68 -4.78 16.36
C CYS A 76 37.90 -6.23 16.83
N LYS A 77 37.05 -7.17 16.42
CA LYS A 77 37.05 -8.59 16.83
C LYS A 77 37.07 -8.80 18.35
N LYS A 78 36.42 -7.91 19.11
CA LYS A 78 36.32 -7.96 20.58
C LYS A 78 34.91 -8.39 21.00
N ASN A 79 34.84 -9.24 22.02
CA ASN A 79 33.60 -9.76 22.58
C ASN A 79 33.32 -9.13 23.95
N PHE A 80 32.06 -8.79 24.18
CA PHE A 80 31.57 -8.09 25.37
C PHE A 80 30.37 -8.86 25.94
N PHE A 81 30.30 -8.94 27.25
CA PHE A 81 29.25 -9.68 27.96
C PHE A 81 28.17 -8.76 28.56
N SER A 82 28.27 -7.45 28.28
CA SER A 82 27.31 -6.43 28.71
C SER A 82 27.06 -5.44 27.58
N SER A 83 25.80 -5.13 27.32
CA SER A 83 25.38 -4.15 26.31
C SER A 83 25.98 -2.76 26.58
N GLY A 84 26.13 -2.39 27.85
CA GLY A 84 26.72 -1.10 28.25
C GLY A 84 28.21 -0.98 27.90
N THR A 85 28.98 -2.04 28.12
CA THR A 85 30.43 -2.03 27.78
C THR A 85 30.67 -2.13 26.28
N TYR A 86 29.80 -2.84 25.55
CA TYR A 86 29.80 -2.85 24.09
C TYR A 86 29.50 -1.46 23.50
N SER A 87 28.48 -0.77 24.03
CA SER A 87 28.11 0.59 23.60
C SER A 87 29.22 1.60 23.89
N GLN A 88 29.90 1.47 25.04
CA GLN A 88 31.05 2.31 25.37
C GLN A 88 32.26 2.01 24.46
N HIS A 89 32.44 0.76 24.04
CA HIS A 89 33.45 0.39 23.05
C HIS A 89 33.19 1.03 21.68
N LEU A 90 31.96 1.00 21.18
CA LEU A 90 31.58 1.64 19.91
C LEU A 90 31.83 3.17 19.94
N ASN A 91 31.69 3.78 21.11
CA ASN A 91 31.90 5.22 21.28
C ASN A 91 33.35 5.63 21.57
N SER A 92 34.25 4.67 21.83
CA SER A 92 35.65 4.94 22.12
C SER A 92 36.38 5.55 20.91
N ALA A 93 37.24 6.54 21.16
CA ALA A 93 38.08 7.18 20.14
C ALA A 93 38.92 6.15 19.35
N LYS A 94 39.36 5.06 19.99
CA LYS A 94 40.14 3.99 19.34
C LYS A 94 39.30 3.19 18.34
N HIS A 95 38.03 2.90 18.65
CA HIS A 95 37.13 2.21 17.70
C HIS A 95 36.79 3.10 16.50
N LYS A 96 36.49 4.38 16.76
CA LYS A 96 36.24 5.38 15.71
C LYS A 96 37.45 5.62 14.81
N GLN A 97 38.68 5.50 15.34
CA GLN A 97 39.90 5.61 14.55
C GLN A 97 40.11 4.40 13.64
N VAL A 98 39.87 3.18 14.12
CA VAL A 98 39.92 1.95 13.30
C VAL A 98 38.84 1.96 12.19
N LEU A 99 37.66 2.55 12.44
CA LEU A 99 36.66 2.79 11.39
C LEU A 99 37.15 3.80 10.33
N LYS A 100 37.85 4.86 10.75
CA LYS A 100 38.43 5.85 9.83
C LYS A 100 39.59 5.27 9.01
N ASP A 101 40.40 4.39 9.60
CA ASP A 101 41.53 3.75 8.92
C ASP A 101 41.07 2.62 7.96
N ASN A 102 40.00 1.89 8.30
CA ASN A 102 39.34 0.96 7.35
C ASN A 102 38.70 1.70 6.17
N ARG A 103 38.10 2.89 6.39
CA ARG A 103 37.58 3.73 5.29
C ARG A 103 38.69 4.22 4.33
N LYS A 104 39.89 4.48 4.84
CA LYS A 104 41.05 4.85 3.98
C LYS A 104 41.62 3.69 3.17
N ASN A 105 41.37 2.44 3.58
CA ASN A 105 41.78 1.24 2.85
C ASN A 105 40.71 0.75 1.87
N SER A 106 39.43 1.12 2.07
CA SER A 106 38.38 0.93 1.06
C SER A 106 38.50 1.95 -0.08
N ASP A 107 38.91 3.19 0.18
CA ASP A 107 39.11 4.23 -0.84
C ASP A 107 40.28 3.96 -1.82
N SER A 108 41.22 3.07 -1.47
CA SER A 108 42.36 2.69 -2.33
C SER A 108 42.15 1.39 -3.10
N LEU A 109 41.09 0.63 -2.83
CA LEU A 109 40.68 -0.56 -3.59
C LEU A 109 39.47 -0.33 -4.51
N GLU A 110 38.75 0.79 -4.37
CA GLU A 110 37.63 1.19 -5.25
C GLU A 110 38.04 1.98 -6.51
N LYS A 111 39.34 2.04 -6.84
CA LYS A 111 39.85 2.59 -8.12
C LYS A 111 40.33 1.52 -9.11
N LYS A 112 39.80 0.31 -9.02
CA LYS A 112 39.85 -0.65 -10.15
C LYS A 112 38.53 -0.60 -10.90
N GLN A 113 38.49 0.28 -11.90
CA GLN A 113 37.62 0.26 -13.09
C GLN A 113 36.27 -0.50 -12.91
N ILE A 114 35.24 0.20 -12.45
CA ILE A 114 33.88 -0.13 -12.89
C ILE A 114 33.85 0.30 -14.35
N GLN A 115 34.16 -0.64 -15.25
CA GLN A 115 33.78 -0.48 -16.65
C GLN A 115 32.25 -0.47 -16.64
N ASN A 116 31.64 0.67 -17.00
CA ASN A 116 30.21 0.75 -17.26
C ASN A 116 29.89 -0.31 -18.32
N LEU A 117 29.35 -1.44 -17.87
CA LEU A 117 28.86 -2.47 -18.78
C LEU A 117 27.65 -1.85 -19.49
N PRO A 118 27.61 -1.87 -20.83
CA PRO A 118 26.54 -1.21 -21.57
C PRO A 118 25.20 -1.86 -21.22
N GLU A 119 24.19 -1.03 -20.97
CA GLU A 119 22.85 -1.47 -20.61
C GLU A 119 22.10 -1.86 -21.89
N GLN A 120 21.59 -3.09 -21.94
CA GLN A 120 20.86 -3.62 -23.08
C GLN A 120 19.35 -3.32 -22.98
N CYS A 121 18.73 -3.06 -24.12
CA CYS A 121 17.28 -3.05 -24.25
C CYS A 121 16.67 -4.39 -23.80
N LEU A 122 15.49 -4.36 -23.17
CA LEU A 122 14.80 -5.56 -22.73
C LEU A 122 14.25 -6.42 -23.88
N PHE A 123 13.97 -5.80 -25.03
CA PHE A 123 13.22 -6.45 -26.12
C PHE A 123 14.08 -6.75 -27.35
N CYS A 124 15.21 -6.05 -27.53
CA CYS A 124 16.06 -6.17 -28.70
C CYS A 124 17.55 -6.24 -28.35
N GLU A 125 18.41 -6.28 -29.38
CA GLU A 125 19.86 -6.43 -29.24
C GLU A 125 20.61 -5.10 -29.05
N TYR A 126 19.92 -3.96 -29.08
CA TYR A 126 20.56 -2.65 -28.91
C TYR A 126 21.04 -2.43 -27.47
N THR A 127 22.23 -1.85 -27.36
CA THR A 127 22.89 -1.52 -26.09
C THR A 127 23.25 -0.04 -26.05
N TYR A 128 23.21 0.54 -24.86
CA TYR A 128 23.44 1.97 -24.65
C TYR A 128 24.33 2.20 -23.41
N GLU A 129 24.95 3.38 -23.34
CA GLU A 129 25.85 3.73 -22.24
C GLU A 129 25.10 4.20 -20.98
N THR A 130 23.89 4.73 -21.15
CA THR A 130 23.08 5.30 -20.06
C THR A 130 21.70 4.66 -19.98
N VAL A 131 21.19 4.50 -18.76
CA VAL A 131 19.85 3.94 -18.49
C VAL A 131 18.75 4.77 -19.14
N GLU A 132 18.93 6.09 -19.20
CA GLU A 132 17.97 7.01 -19.84
C GLU A 132 17.87 6.80 -21.36
N GLN A 133 19.00 6.51 -22.02
CA GLN A 133 19.00 6.19 -23.45
C GLN A 133 18.30 4.86 -23.73
N VAL A 134 18.55 3.83 -22.91
CA VAL A 134 17.83 2.55 -22.99
C VAL A 134 16.33 2.77 -22.86
N TYR A 135 15.91 3.55 -21.87
CA TYR A 135 14.50 3.86 -21.65
C TYR A 135 13.89 4.62 -22.84
N ASN A 136 14.57 5.64 -23.36
CA ASN A 136 14.06 6.42 -24.50
C ASN A 136 13.88 5.54 -25.74
N HIS A 137 14.84 4.66 -26.03
CA HIS A 137 14.72 3.68 -27.10
C HIS A 137 13.54 2.73 -26.87
N MET A 138 13.40 2.18 -25.66
CA MET A 138 12.28 1.31 -25.32
C MET A 138 10.92 2.03 -25.46
N ASN A 139 10.86 3.32 -25.14
CA ASN A 139 9.65 4.14 -25.25
C ASN A 139 9.28 4.44 -26.72
N THR A 140 10.25 4.79 -27.57
CA THR A 140 9.97 5.14 -28.97
C THR A 140 9.80 3.92 -29.87
N ASP A 141 10.65 2.91 -29.70
CA ASP A 141 10.77 1.81 -30.67
C ASP A 141 9.96 0.59 -30.25
N HIS A 142 9.72 0.43 -28.94
CA HIS A 142 8.96 -0.69 -28.37
C HIS A 142 7.68 -0.26 -27.66
N GLY A 143 7.37 1.04 -27.60
CA GLY A 143 6.16 1.54 -26.92
C GLY A 143 6.15 1.29 -25.41
N PHE A 144 7.30 1.01 -24.81
CA PHE A 144 7.40 0.73 -23.38
C PHE A 144 7.31 2.01 -22.56
N PHE A 145 6.30 2.06 -21.71
CA PHE A 145 6.03 3.21 -20.86
C PHE A 145 6.11 2.84 -19.37
N ILE A 146 6.95 3.57 -18.63
CA ILE A 146 7.01 3.50 -17.18
C ILE A 146 5.92 4.42 -16.61
N ARG A 147 5.00 3.83 -15.83
CA ARG A 147 3.97 4.58 -15.12
C ARG A 147 4.61 5.47 -14.06
N GLU A 148 4.05 6.66 -13.83
CA GLU A 148 4.46 7.52 -12.70
C GLU A 148 5.98 7.82 -12.69
N LYS A 149 6.59 8.05 -13.87
CA LYS A 149 8.04 8.31 -14.03
C LYS A 149 8.58 9.39 -13.09
N ASP A 150 7.77 10.40 -12.77
CA ASP A 150 8.16 11.52 -11.90
C ASP A 150 8.42 11.09 -10.44
N SER A 151 7.88 9.96 -10.02
CA SER A 151 8.04 9.42 -8.65
C SER A 151 9.02 8.24 -8.61
N LEU A 152 9.75 7.97 -9.70
CA LEU A 152 10.68 6.85 -9.78
C LEU A 152 12.05 7.24 -9.21
N VAL A 153 12.46 6.58 -8.12
CA VAL A 153 13.76 6.83 -7.47
C VAL A 153 14.87 6.01 -8.11
N ASP A 154 14.59 4.74 -8.42
CA ASP A 154 15.57 3.83 -8.99
C ASP A 154 15.11 3.23 -10.33
N MET A 155 15.42 3.96 -11.40
CA MET A 155 15.14 3.52 -12.77
C MET A 155 15.97 2.28 -13.16
N LYS A 156 17.20 2.18 -12.67
CA LYS A 156 18.10 1.08 -13.01
C LYS A 156 17.62 -0.23 -12.36
N GLY A 157 17.30 -0.19 -11.07
CA GLY A 157 16.75 -1.33 -10.35
C GLY A 157 15.44 -1.83 -10.95
N LEU A 158 14.57 -0.93 -11.39
CA LEU A 158 13.33 -1.28 -12.06
C LEU A 158 13.57 -2.05 -13.37
N ILE A 159 14.46 -1.54 -14.24
CA ILE A 159 14.76 -2.19 -15.52
C ILE A 159 15.43 -3.56 -15.30
N GLU A 160 16.32 -3.67 -14.31
CA GLU A 160 16.96 -4.93 -13.96
C GLU A 160 15.95 -5.95 -13.39
N CYS A 161 14.98 -5.50 -12.60
CA CYS A 161 13.88 -6.33 -12.12
C CYS A 161 13.06 -6.89 -13.29
N LEU A 162 12.67 -6.02 -14.23
CA LEU A 162 11.95 -6.44 -15.44
C LEU A 162 12.78 -7.39 -16.31
N ARG A 163 14.09 -7.16 -16.41
CA ARG A 163 15.02 -8.06 -17.09
C ARG A 163 15.00 -9.45 -16.45
N ASN A 164 15.03 -9.53 -15.12
CA ASN A 164 14.95 -10.80 -14.41
C ASN A 164 13.63 -11.55 -14.69
N ILE A 165 12.51 -10.83 -14.84
CA ILE A 165 11.22 -11.44 -15.21
C ILE A 165 11.29 -12.07 -16.62
N ILE A 166 11.90 -11.38 -17.58
CA ILE A 166 12.00 -11.88 -18.96
C ILE A 166 13.06 -12.98 -19.10
N GLU A 167 14.24 -12.80 -18.51
CA GLU A 167 15.41 -13.65 -18.76
C GLU A 167 15.51 -14.84 -17.80
N LYS A 168 14.98 -14.74 -16.58
CA LYS A 168 15.02 -15.84 -15.60
C LYS A 168 13.69 -16.55 -15.46
N GLN A 169 12.58 -15.83 -15.54
CA GLN A 169 11.23 -16.41 -15.41
C GLN A 169 10.58 -16.72 -16.76
N PHE A 170 11.18 -16.26 -17.88
CA PHE A 170 10.64 -16.41 -19.23
C PHE A 170 9.17 -15.98 -19.33
N TYR A 171 8.81 -14.93 -18.59
CA TYR A 171 7.44 -14.47 -18.44
C TYR A 171 7.18 -13.22 -19.27
N CYS A 172 6.02 -13.16 -19.90
CA CYS A 172 5.54 -11.98 -20.61
C CYS A 172 5.06 -10.90 -19.64
N LEU A 173 5.61 -9.70 -19.71
CA LEU A 173 5.26 -8.63 -18.74
C LEU A 173 3.76 -8.29 -18.70
N SER A 174 3.05 -8.41 -19.83
CA SER A 174 1.64 -8.01 -19.92
C SER A 174 0.65 -9.18 -19.85
N CYS A 175 1.11 -10.43 -19.94
CA CYS A 175 0.24 -11.57 -20.17
C CYS A 175 0.69 -12.80 -19.37
N PRO A 176 -0.24 -13.69 -18.95
CA PRO A 176 0.08 -14.82 -18.08
C PRO A 176 0.85 -15.96 -18.77
N SER A 177 1.49 -15.70 -19.91
CA SER A 177 2.18 -16.71 -20.71
C SER A 177 3.62 -16.89 -20.24
N ILE A 178 4.03 -18.14 -20.06
CA ILE A 178 5.40 -18.57 -19.75
C ILE A 178 5.98 -19.23 -21.00
N PHE A 179 7.25 -18.93 -21.29
CA PHE A 179 7.94 -19.43 -22.48
C PHE A 179 9.12 -20.34 -22.12
N ALA A 180 9.62 -21.06 -23.11
CA ALA A 180 10.75 -21.99 -22.93
C ALA A 180 12.12 -21.29 -22.97
N SER A 181 12.19 -20.08 -23.55
CA SER A 181 13.41 -19.29 -23.67
C SER A 181 13.13 -17.79 -23.58
N SER A 182 14.13 -17.02 -23.17
CA SER A 182 14.07 -15.56 -23.15
C SER A 182 13.77 -15.01 -24.54
N ASP A 183 14.35 -15.60 -25.57
CA ASP A 183 14.21 -15.12 -26.95
C ASP A 183 12.78 -15.35 -27.45
N SER A 184 12.18 -16.49 -27.10
CA SER A 184 10.77 -16.75 -27.41
C SER A 184 9.82 -15.80 -26.65
N ALA A 185 10.15 -15.42 -25.42
CA ALA A 185 9.38 -14.41 -24.68
C ALA A 185 9.52 -13.03 -25.33
N LYS A 186 10.76 -12.61 -25.68
CA LYS A 186 11.03 -11.33 -26.35
C LYS A 186 10.31 -11.24 -27.71
N GLN A 187 10.39 -12.29 -28.53
CA GLN A 187 9.67 -12.35 -29.82
C GLN A 187 8.16 -12.26 -29.63
N HIS A 188 7.58 -13.01 -28.68
CA HIS A 188 6.16 -12.92 -28.37
C HIS A 188 5.74 -11.50 -27.97
N MET A 189 6.56 -10.82 -27.16
CA MET A 189 6.28 -9.47 -26.71
C MET A 189 6.31 -8.47 -27.87
N LEU A 190 7.23 -8.63 -28.82
CA LEU A 190 7.30 -7.80 -30.03
C LEU A 190 6.12 -8.09 -30.98
N ASP A 191 5.83 -9.36 -31.25
CA ASP A 191 4.77 -9.77 -32.18
C ASP A 191 3.39 -9.30 -31.75
N LYS A 192 3.12 -9.32 -30.44
CA LYS A 192 1.83 -8.89 -29.86
C LYS A 192 1.82 -7.46 -29.34
N GLY A 193 2.97 -6.79 -29.33
CA GLY A 193 3.12 -5.49 -28.67
C GLY A 193 2.90 -5.54 -27.15
N HIS A 194 3.24 -6.65 -26.48
CA HIS A 194 3.17 -6.80 -25.02
C HIS A 194 4.42 -6.22 -24.32
N CYS A 195 4.87 -5.05 -24.77
CA CYS A 195 6.04 -4.35 -24.23
C CYS A 195 5.62 -3.34 -23.15
N PHE A 196 4.61 -3.65 -22.33
CA PHE A 196 4.11 -2.78 -21.27
C PHE A 196 4.42 -3.32 -19.87
N MET A 197 4.50 -2.41 -18.91
CA MET A 197 4.78 -2.75 -17.52
C MET A 197 3.67 -3.63 -16.90
N PRO A 198 4.00 -4.66 -16.09
CA PRO A 198 3.03 -5.60 -15.54
C PRO A 198 1.92 -4.92 -14.74
N ASN A 199 0.66 -5.32 -14.95
CA ASN A 199 -0.48 -4.75 -14.22
C ASN A 199 -0.79 -5.48 -12.90
N GLU A 200 -0.60 -6.80 -12.85
CA GLU A 200 -1.06 -7.62 -11.72
C GLU A 200 -0.08 -7.67 -10.53
N HIS A 201 1.16 -7.19 -10.71
CA HIS A 201 2.22 -7.22 -9.67
C HIS A 201 2.86 -5.85 -9.43
N TYR A 202 2.09 -4.76 -9.58
CA TYR A 202 2.62 -3.43 -9.32
C TYR A 202 3.13 -3.26 -7.88
N ASP A 203 2.55 -3.98 -6.91
CA ASP A 203 2.96 -3.96 -5.51
C ASP A 203 4.44 -4.35 -5.31
N GLU A 204 4.95 -5.30 -6.10
CA GLU A 204 6.35 -5.72 -6.05
C GLU A 204 7.29 -4.64 -6.61
N LEU A 205 6.80 -3.88 -7.57
CA LEU A 205 7.51 -2.76 -8.19
C LEU A 205 7.44 -1.47 -7.36
N CYS A 206 6.54 -1.40 -6.36
CA CYS A 206 6.31 -0.19 -5.57
C CYS A 206 7.58 0.28 -4.83
N HIS A 207 8.47 -0.62 -4.44
CA HIS A 207 9.73 -0.29 -3.76
C HIS A 207 10.71 0.55 -4.62
N PHE A 208 10.53 0.60 -5.93
CA PHE A 208 11.34 1.45 -6.82
C PHE A 208 10.81 2.89 -6.93
N TYR A 209 9.61 3.15 -6.40
CA TYR A 209 8.95 4.45 -6.42
C TYR A 209 8.91 5.09 -5.04
N ASP A 210 9.03 6.41 -5.02
CA ASP A 210 8.76 7.22 -3.85
C ASP A 210 7.70 8.26 -4.18
N PHE A 211 6.50 8.04 -3.65
CA PHE A 211 5.36 8.94 -3.81
C PHE A 211 5.30 10.01 -2.71
N THR A 212 6.27 10.05 -1.79
CA THR A 212 6.24 10.92 -0.60
C THR A 212 5.97 12.38 -0.96
N GLU A 213 6.71 12.94 -1.91
CA GLU A 213 6.55 14.34 -2.33
C GLU A 213 5.20 14.60 -3.04
N LYS A 214 4.73 13.64 -3.83
CA LYS A 214 3.44 13.73 -4.52
C LYS A 214 2.29 13.70 -3.51
N ILE A 215 2.40 12.84 -2.50
CA ILE A 215 1.48 12.72 -1.37
C ILE A 215 1.49 14.03 -0.57
N LYS A 216 2.65 14.51 -0.13
CA LYS A 216 2.79 15.79 0.60
C LYS A 216 2.08 16.95 -0.09
N LYS A 217 2.29 17.09 -1.41
CA LYS A 217 1.63 18.13 -2.23
C LYS A 217 0.11 17.96 -2.30
N LEU A 218 -0.39 16.74 -2.51
CA LEU A 218 -1.83 16.48 -2.57
C LEU A 218 -2.55 16.80 -1.26
N LEU A 219 -1.83 16.70 -0.15
CA LEU A 219 -2.36 16.85 1.20
C LEU A 219 -2.00 18.20 1.82
N GLN A 220 -1.32 19.07 1.07
CA GLN A 220 -0.89 20.40 1.52
C GLN A 220 -0.01 20.33 2.79
N LEU A 221 0.78 19.26 2.94
CA LEU A 221 1.61 19.03 4.13
C LEU A 221 2.87 19.92 4.17
N ASP A 222 3.20 20.58 3.07
CA ASP A 222 4.35 21.51 2.97
C ASP A 222 4.22 22.72 3.91
N GLU A 223 3.03 22.99 4.47
CA GLU A 223 2.77 24.04 5.45
C GLU A 223 3.06 23.63 6.90
N ILE A 224 3.43 22.37 7.15
CA ILE A 224 3.65 21.82 8.49
C ILE A 224 5.11 21.31 8.61
N PRO A 225 6.01 22.10 9.24
CA PRO A 225 7.45 21.80 9.30
C PRO A 225 7.82 20.45 9.94
N GLU A 226 6.97 19.91 10.80
CA GLU A 226 7.24 18.70 11.58
C GLU A 226 6.90 17.39 10.83
N LEU A 227 6.21 17.46 9.69
CA LEU A 227 5.73 16.30 8.93
C LEU A 227 6.67 15.88 7.78
N SER A 228 7.75 16.63 7.51
CA SER A 228 8.76 16.24 6.51
C SER A 228 9.56 15.00 6.92
N GLU A 229 9.50 14.60 8.19
CA GLU A 229 10.31 13.53 8.78
C GLU A 229 9.61 12.15 8.83
N LEU A 230 8.32 12.06 8.49
CA LEU A 230 7.59 10.79 8.51
C LEU A 230 7.92 9.94 7.30
N SER A 231 8.22 8.67 7.54
CA SER A 231 8.48 7.68 6.51
C SER A 231 7.18 7.13 5.91
N PHE A 232 7.27 6.66 4.66
CA PHE A 232 6.14 6.09 3.91
C PHE A 232 5.51 4.87 4.62
N GLU A 233 6.33 4.03 5.27
CA GLU A 233 5.87 2.91 6.10
C GLU A 233 4.95 3.37 7.24
N GLU A 234 5.32 4.45 7.93
CA GLU A 234 4.53 5.01 9.04
C GLU A 234 3.19 5.57 8.56
N ILE A 235 3.12 6.05 7.31
CA ILE A 235 1.87 6.52 6.69
C ILE A 235 0.93 5.35 6.34
N LEU A 236 1.49 4.23 5.86
CA LEU A 236 0.72 3.04 5.47
C LEU A 236 0.23 2.20 6.68
N GLU A 237 1.00 2.13 7.75
CA GLU A 237 0.58 1.48 9.00
C GLU A 237 -0.71 2.12 9.57
N LEU A 238 -0.97 3.39 9.26
CA LEU A 238 -2.14 4.13 9.74
C LEU A 238 -3.43 3.82 8.98
N ASP A 239 -3.36 3.54 7.69
CA ASP A 239 -4.53 3.09 6.93
C ASP A 239 -4.88 1.64 7.31
N SER A 240 -3.90 0.87 7.80
CA SER A 240 -4.06 -0.50 8.32
C SER A 240 -4.75 -0.55 9.70
N LEU A 241 -4.72 0.52 10.48
CA LEU A 241 -5.46 0.63 11.76
C LEU A 241 -6.99 0.73 11.56
N LYS A 242 -7.49 0.80 10.32
CA LYS A 242 -8.92 0.85 10.02
C LYS A 242 -9.65 -0.50 10.12
N SER A 243 -8.96 -1.63 10.27
CA SER A 243 -9.62 -2.95 10.16
C SER A 243 -9.70 -3.81 11.43
N ASP A 244 -9.14 -3.41 12.57
CA ASP A 244 -9.18 -4.27 13.76
C ASP A 244 -9.79 -3.55 14.98
N SER A 245 -11.05 -3.86 15.26
CA SER A 245 -11.82 -3.41 16.43
C SER A 245 -11.32 -4.00 17.76
N ARG A 246 -10.05 -4.39 17.84
CA ARG A 246 -9.44 -5.10 18.98
C ARG A 246 -8.36 -4.30 19.71
N ILE A 247 -8.09 -3.06 19.30
CA ILE A 247 -7.18 -2.18 20.06
C ILE A 247 -7.97 -1.46 21.15
N SER A 248 -8.47 -2.25 22.09
CA SER A 248 -8.82 -1.83 23.43
C SER A 248 -7.80 -2.53 24.31
N GLU A 249 -7.06 -1.78 25.13
CA GLU A 249 -6.11 -2.29 26.15
C GLU A 249 -4.64 -2.44 25.70
N PHE A 250 -4.07 -1.38 25.13
CA PHE A 250 -2.61 -1.17 25.22
C PHE A 250 -2.33 -0.17 26.34
N GLU A 251 -1.49 -0.56 27.30
CA GLU A 251 -1.05 0.27 28.43
C GLU A 251 -0.56 1.65 27.95
N VAL A 252 -1.06 2.69 28.61
CA VAL A 252 -0.63 4.08 28.37
C VAL A 252 0.80 4.23 28.90
N VAL A 253 1.78 3.91 28.06
CA VAL A 253 3.18 4.32 28.25
C VAL A 253 3.19 5.85 28.25
N GLU A 254 3.81 6.49 29.26
CA GLU A 254 3.98 7.95 29.29
C GLU A 254 4.77 8.40 28.05
N GLN A 255 4.05 8.94 27.07
CA GLN A 255 4.60 9.41 25.81
C GLN A 255 5.32 10.74 26.03
N THR A 256 6.47 10.92 25.38
CA THR A 256 7.15 12.22 25.38
C THR A 256 6.26 13.28 24.73
N PRO A 257 6.41 14.58 25.07
CA PRO A 257 5.61 15.65 24.46
C PRO A 257 5.68 15.67 22.93
N GLU A 258 6.85 15.33 22.38
CA GLU A 258 7.09 15.19 20.94
C GLU A 258 6.31 14.02 20.31
N GLN A 259 6.19 12.89 21.02
CA GLN A 259 5.39 11.74 20.57
C GLN A 259 3.89 12.05 20.60
N GLN A 260 3.43 12.82 21.59
CA GLN A 260 2.04 13.27 21.67
C GLN A 260 1.69 14.26 20.56
N ALA A 261 2.59 15.21 20.27
CA ALA A 261 2.43 16.15 19.16
C ALA A 261 2.34 15.41 17.81
N ARG A 262 3.27 14.47 17.55
CA ARG A 262 3.25 13.63 16.35
C ARG A 262 1.95 12.85 16.22
N ARG A 263 1.48 12.22 17.30
CA ARG A 263 0.22 11.46 17.31
C ARG A 263 -1.01 12.36 17.08
N ALA A 264 -1.04 13.55 17.66
CA ALA A 264 -2.13 14.51 17.46
C ALA A 264 -2.21 14.98 15.99
N GLN A 265 -1.06 15.26 15.39
CA GLN A 265 -0.97 15.61 13.96
C GLN A 265 -1.39 14.45 13.05
N LEU A 266 -0.98 13.23 13.39
CA LEU A 266 -1.39 11.99 12.72
C LEU A 266 -2.91 11.82 12.69
N MET A 267 -3.56 12.06 13.84
CA MET A 267 -5.01 11.94 13.99
C MET A 267 -5.71 13.05 13.20
N HIS A 268 -5.19 14.28 13.21
CA HIS A 268 -5.70 15.37 12.39
C HIS A 268 -5.64 15.04 10.89
N TYR A 269 -4.56 14.39 10.46
CA TYR A 269 -4.36 13.97 9.07
C TYR A 269 -5.31 12.83 8.66
N ILE A 270 -5.51 11.82 9.51
CA ILE A 270 -6.52 10.78 9.32
C ILE A 270 -7.91 11.40 9.18
N ASP A 271 -8.21 12.43 9.98
CA ASP A 271 -9.46 13.17 9.90
C ASP A 271 -9.60 13.94 8.57
N ILE A 272 -8.56 14.61 8.09
CA ILE A 272 -8.57 15.28 6.79
C ILE A 272 -8.82 14.29 5.65
N ILE A 273 -8.13 13.14 5.63
CA ILE A 273 -8.36 12.10 4.62
C ILE A 273 -9.80 11.59 4.69
N ASN A 274 -10.31 11.34 5.90
CA ASN A 274 -11.67 10.83 6.09
C ASN A 274 -12.74 11.87 5.72
N GLN A 275 -12.49 13.16 5.96
CA GLN A 275 -13.36 14.25 5.53
C GLN A 275 -13.36 14.40 4.01
N ASN A 276 -12.22 14.18 3.37
CA ASN A 276 -12.03 14.22 1.92
C ASN A 276 -12.29 12.87 1.22
N ARG A 277 -12.95 11.91 1.88
CA ARG A 277 -13.41 10.69 1.21
C ARG A 277 -14.80 10.88 0.62
N ALA A 278 -15.00 10.27 -0.55
CA ALA A 278 -16.31 10.23 -1.16
C ALA A 278 -17.29 9.43 -0.27
N LYS A 279 -18.46 10.00 0.00
CA LYS A 279 -19.49 9.41 0.86
C LYS A 279 -20.57 8.76 0.01
N VAL A 280 -20.94 7.53 0.31
CA VAL A 280 -22.10 6.88 -0.33
C VAL A 280 -23.37 7.34 0.38
N LEU A 281 -24.27 7.97 -0.35
CA LEU A 281 -25.58 8.42 0.13
C LEU A 281 -26.56 7.23 0.22
N PRO A 282 -27.64 7.34 1.03
CA PRO A 282 -28.61 6.26 1.22
C PRO A 282 -29.30 5.77 -0.07
N ASN A 283 -29.37 6.64 -1.07
CA ASN A 283 -29.91 6.34 -2.41
C ASN A 283 -28.89 5.67 -3.35
N GLY A 284 -27.66 5.41 -2.87
CA GLY A 284 -26.58 4.81 -3.65
C GLY A 284 -25.80 5.80 -4.52
N GLU A 285 -26.06 7.11 -4.41
CA GLU A 285 -25.28 8.15 -5.06
C GLU A 285 -23.96 8.41 -4.32
N LEU A 286 -22.95 8.93 -5.02
CA LEU A 286 -21.65 9.19 -4.43
C LEU A 286 -21.44 10.70 -4.27
N GLN A 287 -21.37 11.19 -3.03
CA GLN A 287 -20.99 12.56 -2.73
C GLN A 287 -19.46 12.67 -2.71
N LEU A 288 -18.90 13.44 -3.64
CA LEU A 288 -17.48 13.74 -3.70
C LEU A 288 -17.06 14.77 -2.64
N PRO A 289 -15.76 14.87 -2.33
CA PRO A 289 -15.21 15.84 -1.37
C PRO A 289 -15.50 17.30 -1.73
N ASN A 290 -15.66 17.59 -3.02
CA ASN A 290 -16.04 18.90 -3.53
C ASN A 290 -17.54 19.22 -3.37
N GLY A 291 -18.31 18.35 -2.70
CA GLY A 291 -19.75 18.48 -2.48
C GLY A 291 -20.63 18.07 -3.67
N LYS A 292 -20.04 17.73 -4.83
CA LYS A 292 -20.79 17.28 -6.00
C LYS A 292 -21.33 15.87 -5.78
N ILE A 293 -22.53 15.62 -6.27
CA ILE A 293 -23.17 14.31 -6.19
C ILE A 293 -23.05 13.62 -7.56
N LEU A 294 -22.50 12.41 -7.56
CA LEU A 294 -22.40 11.55 -8.72
C LEU A 294 -23.52 10.52 -8.68
N GLY A 295 -24.43 10.59 -9.65
CA GLY A 295 -25.52 9.64 -9.78
C GLY A 295 -25.05 8.23 -10.13
N HIS A 296 -25.66 7.20 -9.54
CA HIS A 296 -25.38 5.82 -9.92
C HIS A 296 -25.95 5.48 -11.31
N ARG A 297 -25.20 4.74 -12.14
CA ARG A 297 -25.58 4.43 -13.54
C ARG A 297 -26.94 3.74 -13.70
N SER A 298 -27.39 2.99 -12.69
CA SER A 298 -28.71 2.33 -12.72
C SER A 298 -29.88 3.32 -12.71
N LEU A 299 -29.65 4.54 -12.23
CA LEU A 299 -30.65 5.60 -12.13
C LEU A 299 -30.63 6.55 -13.33
N LYS A 300 -29.81 6.26 -14.36
CA LYS A 300 -29.70 7.08 -15.57
C LYS A 300 -31.04 7.42 -16.20
N GLN A 301 -31.94 6.44 -16.31
CA GLN A 301 -33.28 6.65 -16.86
C GLN A 301 -34.12 7.67 -16.09
N PHE A 302 -33.83 7.91 -14.81
CA PHE A 302 -34.51 8.90 -13.98
C PHE A 302 -33.81 10.26 -14.06
N TYR A 303 -32.47 10.29 -14.17
CA TYR A 303 -31.73 11.54 -14.38
C TYR A 303 -31.99 12.17 -15.75
N ASP A 304 -32.23 11.34 -16.77
CA ASP A 304 -32.55 11.79 -18.13
C ASP A 304 -34.04 12.22 -18.28
N GLN A 305 -34.88 12.03 -17.25
CA GLN A 305 -36.27 12.48 -17.27
C GLN A 305 -36.35 14.00 -17.09
N SER A 306 -36.66 14.72 -18.16
CA SER A 306 -37.08 16.10 -18.09
C SER A 306 -38.56 16.17 -17.66
N HIS A 307 -38.81 16.36 -16.36
CA HIS A 307 -40.16 16.72 -15.91
C HIS A 307 -40.49 18.12 -16.43
N VAL A 308 -41.49 18.21 -17.31
CA VAL A 308 -42.17 19.48 -17.55
C VAL A 308 -42.90 19.81 -16.26
N VAL A 309 -42.28 20.64 -15.40
CA VAL A 309 -42.99 21.23 -14.27
C VAL A 309 -44.10 22.08 -14.89
N PRO A 310 -45.39 21.73 -14.72
CA PRO A 310 -46.44 22.64 -15.14
C PRO A 310 -46.23 23.89 -14.29
N LEU A 311 -45.92 25.02 -14.94
CA LEU A 311 -45.92 26.31 -14.28
C LEU A 311 -47.24 26.40 -13.50
N PRO A 312 -47.22 26.78 -12.20
CA PRO A 312 -48.45 26.92 -11.45
C PRO A 312 -49.34 27.86 -12.25
N GLN A 313 -50.45 27.34 -12.76
CA GLN A 313 -51.49 28.15 -13.35
C GLN A 313 -51.79 29.22 -12.31
N LYS A 314 -51.73 30.50 -12.72
CA LYS A 314 -52.17 31.64 -11.90
C LYS A 314 -53.65 31.46 -11.60
N ASN A 315 -53.97 30.59 -10.65
CA ASN A 315 -55.26 30.53 -10.01
C ASN A 315 -55.18 31.55 -8.89
N ASN A 316 -55.95 32.63 -9.06
CA ASN A 316 -56.06 33.78 -8.16
C ASN A 316 -56.72 33.41 -6.81
N HIS A 317 -56.24 32.37 -6.14
CA HIS A 317 -56.62 32.06 -4.77
C HIS A 317 -55.35 32.03 -3.92
N LEU A 318 -55.24 33.04 -3.07
CA LEU A 318 -54.17 33.23 -2.09
C LEU A 318 -53.93 31.96 -1.25
N PRO A 319 -52.67 31.62 -0.94
CA PRO A 319 -52.36 30.52 -0.02
C PRO A 319 -52.92 30.77 1.38
N LEU A 320 -53.56 29.75 1.95
CA LEU A 320 -54.20 29.69 3.28
C LEU A 320 -53.27 29.91 4.50
N GLN A 321 -52.06 30.45 4.31
CA GLN A 321 -51.10 30.70 5.40
C GLN A 321 -51.00 32.16 5.85
N TYR A 322 -51.78 33.08 5.24
CA TYR A 322 -51.82 34.49 5.64
C TYR A 322 -53.12 34.93 6.35
N GLN A 323 -54.05 34.01 6.64
CA GLN A 323 -55.30 34.34 7.32
C GLN A 323 -55.27 34.26 8.86
N THR A 324 -54.16 33.80 9.47
CA THR A 324 -54.07 33.69 10.94
C THR A 324 -53.35 34.85 11.63
N GLN A 325 -52.73 35.77 10.89
CA GLN A 325 -52.06 36.95 11.47
C GLN A 325 -52.89 38.25 11.41
N GLU A 326 -53.92 38.32 10.55
CA GLU A 326 -54.82 39.48 10.49
C GLU A 326 -56.02 39.37 11.46
N ALA A 327 -56.29 38.18 12.02
CA ALA A 327 -57.38 37.97 12.98
C ALA A 327 -57.04 38.37 14.43
N ILE A 328 -55.78 38.72 14.75
CA ILE A 328 -55.33 39.04 16.12
C ILE A 328 -55.16 40.56 16.34
N LYS A 329 -55.27 41.39 15.29
CA LYS A 329 -55.09 42.86 15.41
C LYS A 329 -56.37 43.70 15.52
N ASN A 330 -57.57 43.09 15.52
CA ASN A 330 -58.85 43.82 15.56
C ASN A 330 -59.80 43.39 16.70
N VAL A 331 -59.27 43.07 17.89
CA VAL A 331 -60.09 43.03 19.12
C VAL A 331 -59.48 43.97 20.15
N GLY A 332 -59.81 45.25 20.02
CA GLY A 332 -59.33 46.29 20.92
C GLY A 332 -59.76 47.68 20.46
N ASN A 333 -61.08 47.93 20.47
CA ASN A 333 -61.73 49.22 20.69
C ASN A 333 -63.18 49.14 20.19
N ASP A 334 -64.12 48.95 21.11
CA ASP A 334 -65.06 50.00 21.50
C ASP A 334 -66.20 49.42 22.33
N SER A 335 -66.26 49.93 23.56
CA SER A 335 -67.35 49.80 24.52
C SER A 335 -68.60 50.50 24.02
N ILE A 336 -69.78 49.98 24.39
CA ILE A 336 -70.90 50.68 25.05
C ILE A 336 -71.75 49.62 25.74
#